data_AF-A0A2V6KNF5-F1
#
_entry.id   AF-A0A2V6KNF5-F1
#
_cell.length_a   1.000
_cell.length_b   1.000
_cell.length_c   1.000
_cell.angle_alpha   90.00
_cell.angle_beta   90.00
_cell.angle_gamma   90.00
#
_symmetry.space_group_name_H-M   'P 1'
#
loop_
_entity.id
_entity.type
_entity.pdbx_description
1 polymer ?
#
loop_
_entity_poly.entity_id
_entity_poly.type
_entity_poly.pdbx_seq_one_letter_code
_entity_poly.pdbx_strand_id
1 'polypeptide(L)'
;MAPVTATQPRIPTCTYRLQFNRWFTFSQACEIVPYLEALGISDVYASPYFQASPDSLHGYDITDHNMLNPAIGSREDYDAWVAQLHAHSMGQLLDFVPNHVGIAEPLNEWWMDVLENGPSSRYAPYFDIDWQPL
;
A
#
# COMPACT_ATOMS: atom_id res chain seq x y z
N MET A 1 -34.68 -5.97 16.16
CA MET A 1 -33.39 -5.81 15.43
C MET A 1 -33.42 -6.76 14.25
N ALA A 2 -33.26 -6.25 13.02
CA ALA A 2 -33.13 -7.12 11.85
C ALA A 2 -31.81 -7.90 11.95
N PRO A 3 -31.77 -9.19 11.57
CA PRO A 3 -30.54 -9.96 11.61
C PRO A 3 -29.53 -9.34 10.64
N VAL A 4 -28.31 -9.09 11.12
CA VAL A 4 -27.17 -8.75 10.27
C VAL A 4 -26.92 -9.97 9.39
N THR A 5 -27.35 -9.91 8.13
CA THR A 5 -27.00 -10.91 7.13
C THR A 5 -25.48 -10.92 7.03
N ALA A 6 -24.84 -12.03 7.40
CA ALA A 6 -23.41 -12.19 7.20
C ALA A 6 -23.13 -12.01 5.70
N THR A 7 -22.49 -10.90 5.34
CA THR A 7 -22.01 -10.66 3.99
C THR A 7 -21.04 -11.77 3.65
N GLN A 8 -21.35 -12.55 2.62
CA GLN A 8 -20.40 -13.55 2.13
C GLN A 8 -19.07 -12.86 1.81
N PRO A 9 -17.93 -13.49 2.16
CA PRO A 9 -16.63 -12.93 1.81
C PRO A 9 -16.53 -12.82 0.28
N ARG A 10 -16.05 -11.67 -0.20
CA ARG A 10 -15.78 -11.47 -1.61
C ARG A 10 -14.64 -12.39 -2.03
N ILE A 11 -14.89 -13.24 -3.03
CA ILE A 11 -13.88 -14.13 -3.61
C ILE A 11 -13.60 -13.62 -5.02
N PRO A 12 -12.40 -13.11 -5.31
CA PRO A 12 -12.00 -12.69 -6.65
C PRO A 12 -12.05 -13.87 -7.63
N THR A 13 -12.62 -13.67 -8.82
CA THR A 13 -12.62 -14.66 -9.89
C THR A 13 -11.56 -14.38 -10.95
N CYS A 14 -11.18 -13.12 -11.14
CA CYS A 14 -10.11 -12.70 -12.04
C CYS A 14 -9.43 -11.43 -11.51
N THR A 15 -8.13 -11.49 -11.25
CA THR A 15 -7.36 -10.37 -10.72
C THR A 15 -6.50 -9.70 -11.80
N TYR A 16 -6.40 -8.37 -11.75
CA TYR A 16 -5.50 -7.59 -12.62
C TYR A 16 -4.48 -6.80 -11.81
N ARG A 17 -3.19 -7.04 -12.02
CA ARG A 17 -2.12 -6.39 -11.26
C ARG A 17 -1.89 -4.94 -11.71
N LEU A 18 -1.96 -4.01 -10.77
CA LEU A 18 -1.63 -2.61 -10.96
C LEU A 18 -0.31 -2.28 -10.26
N GLN A 19 0.58 -1.59 -10.97
CA GLN A 19 1.90 -1.19 -10.50
C GLN A 19 1.91 0.31 -10.23
N PHE A 20 1.60 0.72 -9.00
CA PHE A 20 1.58 2.11 -8.59
C PHE A 20 2.99 2.70 -8.50
N ASN A 21 3.17 3.88 -9.07
CA ASN A 21 4.36 4.71 -9.00
C ASN A 21 4.01 6.12 -9.51
N ARG A 22 4.97 7.04 -9.52
CA ARG A 22 4.77 8.43 -9.96
C ARG A 22 4.20 8.62 -11.39
N TRP A 23 4.28 7.60 -12.25
CA TRP A 23 3.75 7.64 -13.62
C TRP A 23 2.40 6.92 -13.76
N PHE A 24 1.99 6.16 -12.75
CA PHE A 24 0.71 5.47 -12.70
C PHE A 24 0.14 5.58 -11.28
N THR A 25 -0.63 6.63 -11.05
CA THR A 25 -1.19 7.03 -9.74
C THR A 25 -2.61 6.46 -9.54
N PHE A 26 -3.22 6.72 -8.39
CA PHE A 26 -4.64 6.40 -8.18
C PHE A 26 -5.56 7.05 -9.22
N SER A 27 -5.24 8.27 -9.67
CA SER A 27 -6.02 8.96 -10.70
C SER A 27 -5.96 8.22 -12.04
N GLN A 28 -4.77 7.78 -12.49
CA GLN A 28 -4.67 6.96 -13.71
C GLN A 28 -5.31 5.58 -13.55
N ALA A 29 -5.23 4.97 -12.36
CA ALA A 29 -5.91 3.72 -12.08
C ALA A 29 -7.44 3.86 -12.15
N CYS A 30 -7.98 5.03 -11.75
CA CYS A 30 -9.40 5.36 -11.87
C CYS A 30 -9.86 5.41 -13.33
N GLU A 31 -9.06 6.03 -14.21
CA GLU A 31 -9.38 6.18 -15.64
C GLU A 31 -9.53 4.83 -16.38
N ILE A 32 -8.79 3.79 -15.95
CA ILE A 32 -8.82 2.49 -16.63
C ILE A 32 -9.90 1.54 -16.11
N VAL A 33 -10.62 1.86 -15.02
CA VAL A 33 -11.63 0.95 -14.44
C VAL A 33 -12.69 0.50 -15.45
N PRO A 34 -13.27 1.39 -16.30
CA PRO A 34 -14.24 0.95 -17.32
C PRO A 34 -13.64 -0.05 -18.33
N TYR A 35 -12.35 0.11 -18.66
CA TYR A 35 -11.65 -0.84 -19.52
C TYR A 35 -11.47 -2.20 -18.83
N LEU A 36 -11.12 -2.21 -17.54
CA LEU A 36 -10.98 -3.45 -16.76
C LEU A 36 -12.33 -4.18 -16.65
N GLU A 37 -13.44 -3.45 -16.56
CA GLU A 37 -14.78 -4.05 -16.53
C GLU A 37 -15.09 -4.72 -17.86
N ALA A 38 -14.85 -4.01 -18.97
CA ALA A 38 -15.04 -4.54 -20.32
C ALA A 38 -14.16 -5.77 -20.60
N LEU A 39 -12.98 -5.85 -19.98
CA LEU A 39 -12.08 -7.00 -20.04
C LEU A 39 -12.57 -8.20 -19.20
N GLY A 40 -13.49 -7.98 -18.25
CA GLY A 40 -14.04 -9.01 -17.37
C GLY A 40 -13.28 -9.21 -16.06
N ILE A 41 -12.50 -8.21 -15.62
CA ILE A 41 -11.76 -8.25 -14.36
C ILE A 41 -12.74 -8.12 -13.19
N SER A 42 -12.61 -8.97 -12.18
CA SER A 42 -13.42 -8.89 -10.96
C SER A 42 -12.76 -8.01 -9.91
N ASP A 43 -11.44 -8.06 -9.78
CA ASP A 43 -10.73 -7.37 -8.71
C ASP A 43 -9.36 -6.87 -9.19
N VAL A 44 -8.97 -5.70 -8.70
CA VAL A 44 -7.61 -5.21 -8.92
C VAL A 44 -6.68 -5.78 -7.87
N TYR A 45 -5.49 -6.20 -8.27
CA TYR A 45 -4.41 -6.54 -7.36
C TYR A 45 -3.45 -5.35 -7.32
N ALA A 46 -3.52 -4.56 -6.26
CA ALA A 46 -2.71 -3.36 -6.08
C ALA A 46 -1.32 -3.71 -5.57
N SER A 47 -0.27 -3.14 -6.16
CA SER A 47 1.06 -3.08 -5.54
C SER A 47 1.01 -2.31 -4.21
N PRO A 48 2.06 -2.41 -3.37
CA PRO A 48 2.12 -1.62 -2.15
C PRO A 48 1.95 -0.12 -2.46
N TYR A 49 1.19 0.56 -1.61
CA TYR A 49 0.86 1.98 -1.79
C TYR A 49 0.98 2.80 -0.50
N PHE A 50 1.57 2.23 0.54
CA PHE A 50 2.01 2.98 1.72
C PHE A 50 3.27 3.78 1.42
N GLN A 51 3.56 4.80 2.21
CA GLN A 51 4.68 5.71 2.01
C GLN A 51 5.96 4.92 1.78
N ALA A 52 6.64 5.24 0.68
CA ALA A 52 7.93 4.71 0.28
C ALA A 52 8.77 5.88 -0.28
N SER A 53 9.98 5.60 -0.75
CA SER A 53 10.77 6.62 -1.44
C SER A 53 9.97 7.25 -2.61
N PRO A 54 10.02 8.59 -2.82
CA PRO A 54 9.34 9.25 -3.94
C PRO A 54 9.79 8.73 -5.32
N ASP A 55 11.00 8.19 -5.41
CA ASP A 55 11.57 7.59 -6.61
C ASP A 55 11.26 6.09 -6.74
N SER A 56 10.63 5.48 -5.74
CA SER A 56 10.27 4.06 -5.78
C SER A 56 9.27 3.79 -6.89
N LEU A 57 9.60 2.79 -7.71
CA LEU A 57 8.74 2.32 -8.79
C LEU A 57 7.93 1.08 -8.41
N HIS A 58 8.11 0.58 -7.18
CA HIS A 58 7.56 -0.71 -6.74
C HIS A 58 6.90 -0.69 -5.36
N GLY A 59 7.28 0.25 -4.47
CA GLY A 59 6.61 0.46 -3.17
C GLY A 59 6.96 -0.53 -2.05
N TYR A 60 7.91 -1.44 -2.27
CA TYR A 60 8.32 -2.44 -1.26
C TYR A 60 9.27 -1.86 -0.19
N ASP A 61 9.87 -0.71 -0.46
CA ASP A 61 10.72 0.07 0.43
C ASP A 61 9.90 1.02 1.32
N ILE A 62 8.87 0.47 2.00
CA ILE A 62 7.93 1.24 2.83
C ILE A 62 8.66 1.95 3.97
N THR A 63 8.44 3.25 4.13
CA THR A 63 9.00 4.07 5.22
C THR A 63 7.97 4.41 6.29
N ASP A 64 6.66 4.38 5.98
CA ASP A 64 5.58 4.52 6.95
C ASP A 64 4.32 3.76 6.50
N HIS A 65 3.94 2.71 7.26
CA HIS A 65 2.72 1.93 7.01
C HIS A 65 1.42 2.67 7.37
N ASN A 66 1.48 3.82 8.03
CA ASN A 66 0.30 4.59 8.45
C ASN A 66 -0.10 5.67 7.46
N MET A 67 0.70 5.88 6.40
CA MET A 67 0.49 6.93 5.42
C MET A 67 0.46 6.36 4.01
N LEU A 68 -0.44 6.86 3.17
CA LEU A 68 -0.40 6.60 1.73
C LEU A 68 0.82 7.27 1.11
N ASN A 69 1.38 6.68 0.04
CA ASN A 69 2.51 7.27 -0.65
C ASN A 69 2.09 8.57 -1.39
N PRO A 70 2.61 9.76 -1.01
CA PRO A 70 2.23 11.01 -1.67
C PRO A 70 2.62 11.07 -3.15
N ALA A 71 3.59 10.26 -3.58
CA ALA A 71 4.04 10.20 -4.97
C ALA A 71 3.00 9.53 -5.90
N ILE A 72 2.02 8.81 -5.35
CA ILE A 72 0.98 8.09 -6.13
C ILE A 72 -0.43 8.64 -5.90
N GLY A 73 -0.59 9.69 -5.09
CA GLY A 73 -1.85 10.39 -4.91
C GLY A 73 -2.19 10.73 -3.45
N SER A 74 -3.24 11.51 -3.29
CA SER A 74 -3.83 11.89 -2.01
C SER A 74 -4.79 10.82 -1.48
N ARG A 75 -5.29 11.03 -0.25
CA ARG A 75 -6.38 10.22 0.31
C ARG A 75 -7.65 10.35 -0.54
N GLU A 76 -7.93 11.54 -1.02
CA GLU A 76 -9.07 11.83 -1.89
C GLU A 76 -8.95 11.09 -3.23
N ASP A 77 -7.76 11.02 -3.83
CA ASP A 77 -7.51 10.26 -5.05
C ASP A 77 -7.73 8.74 -4.83
N TYR A 78 -7.26 8.22 -3.70
CA TYR A 78 -7.48 6.82 -3.32
C TYR A 78 -8.97 6.52 -3.13
N ASP A 79 -9.68 7.36 -2.36
CA ASP A 79 -11.10 7.18 -2.10
C ASP A 79 -11.94 7.28 -3.40
N ALA A 80 -11.55 8.17 -4.32
CA ALA A 80 -12.18 8.27 -5.65
C ALA A 80 -11.95 7.00 -6.50
N TRP A 81 -10.74 6.46 -6.50
CA TRP A 81 -10.44 5.22 -7.21
C TRP A 81 -11.20 4.02 -6.62
N VAL A 82 -11.26 3.89 -5.29
CA VAL A 82 -12.04 2.85 -4.61
C VAL A 82 -13.54 2.98 -4.93
N ALA A 83 -14.08 4.20 -4.93
CA ALA A 83 -15.47 4.45 -5.33
C ALA A 83 -15.73 4.02 -6.78
N GLN A 84 -14.80 4.30 -7.69
CA GLN A 84 -14.89 3.88 -9.08
C GLN A 84 -14.87 2.34 -9.21
N LEU A 85 -13.99 1.64 -8.49
CA LEU A 85 -13.99 0.16 -8.47
C LEU A 85 -15.36 -0.37 -8.02
N HIS A 86 -15.89 0.15 -6.92
CA HIS A 86 -17.19 -0.28 -6.40
C HIS A 86 -18.34 0.00 -7.36
N ALA A 87 -18.33 1.13 -8.09
CA ALA A 87 -19.33 1.45 -9.09
C ALA A 87 -19.37 0.41 -10.25
N HIS A 88 -18.24 -0.23 -10.52
CA HIS A 88 -18.10 -1.30 -11.52
C HIS A 88 -18.09 -2.71 -10.89
N SER A 89 -18.61 -2.84 -9.66
CA SER A 89 -18.68 -4.11 -8.90
C SER A 89 -17.31 -4.79 -8.69
N MET A 90 -16.21 -4.04 -8.77
CA MET A 90 -14.86 -4.52 -8.53
C MET A 90 -14.44 -4.37 -7.07
N GLY A 91 -13.55 -5.25 -6.63
CA GLY A 91 -12.87 -5.14 -5.35
C GLY A 91 -11.37 -4.97 -5.54
N GLN A 92 -10.64 -4.99 -4.42
CA GLN A 92 -9.20 -4.75 -4.37
C GLN A 92 -8.53 -5.77 -3.47
N LEU A 93 -7.39 -6.30 -3.92
CA LEU A 93 -6.42 -7.02 -3.12
C LEU A 93 -5.20 -6.12 -2.94
N LEU A 94 -4.72 -5.97 -1.71
CA LEU A 94 -3.52 -5.21 -1.38
C LEU A 94 -2.32 -6.14 -1.20
N ASP A 95 -1.23 -5.83 -1.90
CA ASP A 95 0.09 -6.39 -1.65
C ASP A 95 0.72 -5.73 -0.41
N PHE A 96 0.75 -6.46 0.70
CA PHE A 96 1.21 -5.95 1.99
C PHE A 96 2.63 -6.43 2.31
N VAL A 97 3.49 -5.53 2.80
CA VAL A 97 4.90 -5.81 3.11
C VAL A 97 5.11 -5.73 4.64
N PRO A 98 4.92 -6.85 5.38
CA PRO A 98 5.05 -6.87 6.83
C PRO A 98 6.48 -7.13 7.31
N ASN A 99 7.34 -7.71 6.46
CA ASN A 99 8.63 -8.27 6.89
C ASN A 99 9.69 -7.18 7.13
N HIS A 100 9.68 -6.11 6.34
CA HIS A 100 10.73 -5.10 6.33
C HIS A 100 10.18 -3.71 6.00
N VAL A 101 11.02 -2.71 6.24
CA VAL A 101 10.82 -1.30 5.88
C VAL A 101 12.03 -0.78 5.11
N GLY A 102 11.83 0.20 4.23
CA GLY A 102 12.90 0.93 3.58
C GLY A 102 13.61 1.86 4.57
N ILE A 103 14.93 1.91 4.50
CA ILE A 103 15.78 2.76 5.36
C ILE A 103 16.16 4.09 4.70
N ALA A 104 15.41 4.52 3.68
CA ALA A 104 15.70 5.74 2.94
C ALA A 104 15.57 6.97 3.86
N GLU A 105 16.68 7.67 4.05
CA GLU A 105 16.71 8.89 4.87
C GLU A 105 16.13 10.09 4.09
N PRO A 106 15.42 11.02 4.76
CA PRO A 106 15.05 11.03 6.19
C PRO A 106 13.64 10.45 6.46
N LEU A 107 13.10 9.64 5.54
CA LEU A 107 11.67 9.30 5.53
C LEU A 107 11.24 8.25 6.56
N ASN A 108 12.16 7.39 7.01
CA ASN A 108 11.87 6.37 8.01
C ASN A 108 12.24 6.86 9.42
N GLU A 109 11.28 7.45 10.13
CA GLU A 109 11.48 7.97 11.48
C GLU A 109 11.97 6.91 12.47
N TRP A 110 11.53 5.66 12.33
CA TRP A 110 11.94 4.57 13.22
C TRP A 110 13.43 4.28 13.07
N TRP A 111 13.90 4.21 11.83
CA TRP A 111 15.32 3.97 11.55
C TRP A 111 16.18 5.16 11.98
N MET A 112 15.73 6.40 11.73
CA MET A 112 16.45 7.60 12.15
C MET A 112 16.65 7.66 13.68
N ASP A 113 15.61 7.34 14.45
CA ASP A 113 15.70 7.30 15.92
C ASP A 113 16.64 6.18 16.41
N VAL A 114 16.68 5.03 15.73
CA VAL A 114 17.62 3.95 16.02
C VAL A 114 19.07 4.37 15.71
N LEU A 115 19.30 5.09 14.61
CA LEU A 115 20.64 5.61 14.28
C LEU A 115 21.12 6.66 15.27
N GLU A 116 20.21 7.51 15.78
CA GLU A 116 20.53 8.55 16.76
C GLU A 116 20.75 8.00 18.18
N ASN A 117 19.86 7.09 18.63
CA ASN A 117 19.79 6.65 20.03
C ASN A 117 20.30 5.21 20.26
N GLY A 118 20.63 4.47 19.20
CA GLY A 118 21.13 3.10 19.27
C GLY A 118 20.16 2.17 20.02
N PRO A 119 20.67 1.28 20.89
CA PRO A 119 19.83 0.38 21.70
C PRO A 119 18.84 1.08 22.63
N SER A 120 19.00 2.39 22.87
CA SER A 120 18.07 3.17 23.72
C SER A 120 16.85 3.69 22.97
N SER A 121 16.83 3.56 21.64
CA SER A 121 15.69 3.94 20.80
C SER A 121 14.42 3.17 21.21
N ARG A 122 13.28 3.87 21.23
CA ARG A 122 11.97 3.24 21.42
C ARG A 122 11.61 2.27 20.29
N TYR A 123 12.25 2.42 19.12
CA TYR A 123 12.03 1.60 17.94
C TYR A 123 13.10 0.52 17.77
N ALA A 124 14.13 0.44 18.61
CA ALA A 124 15.13 -0.64 18.53
C ALA A 124 14.50 -2.05 18.47
N PRO A 125 13.43 -2.39 19.23
CA PRO A 125 12.77 -3.70 19.15
C PRO A 125 11.96 -3.94 17.86
N TYR A 126 11.76 -2.93 17.01
CA TYR A 126 11.05 -3.06 15.74
C TYR A 126 11.93 -3.65 14.64
N PHE A 127 13.26 -3.67 14.86
CA PHE A 127 14.25 -4.18 13.93
C PHE A 127 14.97 -5.39 14.53
N ASP A 128 15.29 -6.35 13.69
CA ASP A 128 16.11 -7.50 14.06
C ASP A 128 17.60 -7.12 13.96
N ILE A 129 18.16 -6.58 15.05
CA ILE A 129 19.54 -6.07 15.12
C ILE A 129 20.34 -6.89 16.12
N ASP A 130 21.44 -7.49 15.65
CA ASP A 130 22.50 -7.99 16.51
C ASP A 130 23.45 -6.82 16.88
N TRP A 131 23.34 -6.37 18.14
CA TRP A 131 24.15 -5.26 18.67
C TRP A 131 25.57 -5.66 19.07
N GLN A 132 25.87 -6.96 19.13
CA GLN A 132 27.18 -7.49 19.50
C GLN A 132 27.58 -8.62 18.53
N PRO A 133 27.76 -8.30 17.23
CA PRO A 133 28.15 -9.30 16.26
C PRO A 133 29.57 -9.82 16.57
N LEU A 134 29.80 -11.10 16.28
CA LEU A 134 31.06 -11.82 16.54
C LEU A 134 32.26 -11.27 15.77
#